data_AF-A0A158A8H3-F1
#
_entry.id   AF-A0A158A8H3-F1
#
_cell.length_a   1.000
_cell.length_b   1.000
_cell.length_c   1.000
_cell.angle_alpha   90.00
_cell.angle_beta   90.00
_cell.angle_gamma   90.00
#
_symmetry.space_group_name_H-M   'P 1'
#
loop_
_entity.id
_entity.type
_entity.pdbx_description
1 polymer ?
#
loop_
_entity_poly.entity_id
_entity_poly.type
_entity_poly.pdbx_seq_one_letter_code
_entity_poly.pdbx_strand_id
1 'polypeptide(L)'
;MPFRDISFQPQLFYYVEDTGWKSALFTRMGVSAGIGHESNGKSGDESRAINIAFVRPTWEFGDLNGNHLTLSPKFYYYLSKAGNEDIANYRGYVDFLVKYGSPDGWQLATTLRKGTKHWYGSVESQLTYPLAKLIGSAWGGYLFVSYFNGYGEDILDYNQRNHWIARIGYSIAR
;
A
#
# COMPACT_ATOMS: atom_id res chain seq x y z
N MET A 1 17.11 -4.72 -22.69
CA MET A 1 17.07 -4.01 -21.39
C MET A 1 16.72 -5.05 -20.32
N PRO A 2 17.59 -5.35 -19.34
CA PRO A 2 17.27 -6.29 -18.25
C PRO A 2 16.36 -5.64 -17.19
N PHE A 3 15.62 -6.46 -16.45
CA PHE A 3 14.93 -6.03 -15.23
C PHE A 3 15.95 -5.77 -14.12
N ARG A 4 15.84 -4.62 -13.43
CA ARG A 4 16.72 -4.28 -12.30
C ARG A 4 16.37 -5.10 -11.06
N ASP A 5 15.09 -5.10 -10.70
CA ASP A 5 14.56 -5.78 -9.52
C ASP A 5 13.10 -6.20 -9.75
N ILE A 6 12.67 -7.26 -9.08
CA ILE A 6 11.29 -7.75 -9.07
C ILE A 6 10.99 -8.19 -7.64
N SER A 7 9.96 -7.62 -7.02
CA SER A 7 9.53 -8.03 -5.68
C SER A 7 8.36 -9.02 -5.75
N PHE A 8 8.50 -10.14 -5.05
CA PHE A 8 7.48 -11.18 -4.87
C PHE A 8 6.89 -11.07 -3.46
N GLN A 9 5.59 -10.76 -3.36
CA GLN A 9 4.93 -10.42 -2.09
C GLN A 9 3.72 -11.33 -1.72
N PRO A 10 3.86 -12.66 -1.59
CA PRO A 10 2.73 -13.52 -1.22
C PRO A 10 2.27 -13.29 0.23
N GLN A 11 0.96 -13.41 0.46
CA GLN A 11 0.35 -13.25 1.78
C GLN A 11 -0.71 -14.33 2.02
N LEU A 12 -0.75 -14.85 3.25
CA LEU A 12 -1.83 -15.71 3.75
C LEU A 12 -2.50 -14.97 4.90
N PHE A 13 -3.80 -14.70 4.78
CA PHE A 13 -4.52 -13.89 5.75
C PHE A 13 -5.98 -14.30 5.88
N TYR A 14 -6.53 -13.97 7.05
CA TYR A 14 -7.96 -13.98 7.30
C TYR A 14 -8.50 -12.55 7.16
N TYR A 15 -9.70 -12.40 6.57
CA TYR A 15 -10.32 -11.11 6.32
C TYR A 15 -11.80 -11.12 6.72
N VAL A 16 -12.18 -10.11 7.48
CA VAL A 16 -13.56 -9.80 7.84
C VAL A 16 -13.88 -8.41 7.31
N GLU A 17 -14.80 -8.34 6.35
CA GLU A 17 -15.18 -7.09 5.70
C GLU A 17 -15.99 -6.16 6.63
N ASP A 18 -16.95 -6.71 7.36
CA ASP A 18 -17.70 -6.01 8.39
C ASP A 18 -17.70 -6.82 9.68
N THR A 19 -17.08 -6.27 10.73
CA THR A 19 -17.08 -6.84 12.07
C THR A 19 -18.43 -6.74 12.77
N GLY A 20 -19.37 -5.97 12.21
CA GLY A 20 -20.68 -5.69 12.81
C GLY A 20 -20.65 -4.65 13.93
N TRP A 21 -19.47 -4.10 14.28
CA TRP A 21 -19.34 -3.06 15.29
C TRP A 21 -20.08 -1.81 14.85
N LYS A 22 -21.17 -1.47 15.56
CA LYS A 22 -21.93 -0.24 15.34
C LYS A 22 -21.32 0.93 16.13
N SER A 23 -21.05 2.03 15.43
CA SER A 23 -20.52 3.27 15.98
C SER A 23 -21.15 4.46 15.27
N ALA A 24 -21.35 5.58 15.96
CA ALA A 24 -21.75 6.83 15.33
C ALA A 24 -20.59 7.52 14.59
N LEU A 25 -19.34 7.07 14.81
CA LEU A 25 -18.14 7.69 14.26
C LEU A 25 -17.79 7.18 12.86
N PHE A 26 -18.11 5.94 12.53
CA PHE A 26 -17.75 5.29 11.25
C PHE A 26 -18.91 4.45 10.73
N THR A 27 -18.96 4.26 9.42
CA THR A 27 -20.01 3.51 8.71
C THR A 27 -19.78 2.01 8.82
N ARG A 28 -18.53 1.57 8.61
CA ARG A 28 -18.14 0.16 8.61
C ARG A 28 -16.74 -0.01 9.18
N MET A 29 -16.53 -1.12 9.90
CA MET A 29 -15.21 -1.52 10.38
C MET A 29 -14.93 -2.96 9.97
N GLY A 30 -13.88 -3.14 9.18
CA GLY A 30 -13.32 -4.45 8.81
C GLY A 30 -11.97 -4.69 9.47
N VAL A 31 -11.46 -5.92 9.36
CA VAL A 31 -10.13 -6.29 9.84
C VAL A 31 -9.55 -7.42 8.99
N SER A 32 -8.25 -7.33 8.68
CA SER A 32 -7.48 -8.48 8.20
C SER A 32 -6.28 -8.76 9.11
N ALA A 33 -5.90 -10.02 9.22
CA ALA A 33 -4.71 -10.43 9.94
C ALA A 33 -4.08 -11.64 9.25
N GLY A 34 -2.75 -11.72 9.25
CA GLY A 34 -2.08 -12.80 8.56
C GLY A 34 -0.57 -12.70 8.58
N ILE A 35 0.05 -13.49 7.71
CA ILE A 35 1.48 -13.49 7.46
C ILE A 35 1.76 -13.09 6.01
N GLY A 36 2.88 -12.44 5.79
CA GLY A 36 3.35 -12.04 4.47
C GLY A 36 4.82 -12.33 4.30
N HIS A 37 5.20 -12.68 3.08
CA HIS A 37 6.58 -12.77 2.65
C HIS A 37 6.80 -11.71 1.57
N GLU A 38 7.98 -11.10 1.56
CA GLU A 38 8.44 -10.24 0.47
C GLU A 38 9.90 -10.56 0.18
N SER A 39 10.24 -10.83 -1.08
CA SER A 39 11.63 -11.03 -1.51
C SER A 39 11.85 -10.59 -2.94
N ASN A 40 13.10 -10.28 -3.30
CA ASN A 40 13.45 -9.89 -4.67
C ASN A 40 13.90 -11.04 -5.58
N GLY A 41 13.90 -12.28 -5.07
CA GLY A 41 14.34 -13.46 -5.83
C GLY A 41 15.82 -13.49 -6.23
N LYS A 42 16.65 -12.57 -5.71
CA LYS A 42 18.09 -12.52 -5.97
C LYS A 42 18.89 -13.34 -4.95
N SER A 43 20.15 -13.62 -5.29
CA SER A 43 21.12 -14.34 -4.44
C SER A 43 22.31 -13.45 -4.06
N GLY A 44 23.12 -13.91 -3.10
CA GLY A 44 24.32 -13.19 -2.65
C GLY A 44 23.98 -11.84 -2.00
N ASP A 45 24.86 -10.86 -2.18
CA ASP A 45 24.78 -9.55 -1.51
C ASP A 45 23.58 -8.70 -1.94
N GLU A 46 22.95 -9.01 -3.08
CA GLU A 46 21.72 -8.37 -3.54
C GLU A 46 20.45 -9.06 -3.01
N SER A 47 20.56 -10.19 -2.31
CA SER A 47 19.41 -10.91 -1.80
C SER A 47 18.72 -10.12 -0.69
N ARG A 48 17.41 -9.93 -0.83
CA ARG A 48 16.59 -9.24 0.17
C ARG A 48 15.33 -10.03 0.44
N ALA A 49 15.01 -10.23 1.71
CA ALA A 49 13.78 -10.88 2.11
C ALA A 49 13.28 -10.44 3.49
N ILE A 50 11.97 -10.27 3.61
CA ILE A 50 11.27 -10.12 4.89
C ILE A 50 10.14 -11.13 5.02
N ASN A 51 9.89 -11.54 6.25
CA ASN A 51 8.65 -12.19 6.64
C ASN A 51 7.99 -11.32 7.70
N ILE A 52 6.69 -11.08 7.57
CA ILE A 52 5.91 -10.27 8.51
C ILE A 52 4.71 -11.04 9.03
N ALA A 53 4.37 -10.81 10.29
CA ALA A 53 3.01 -11.01 10.80
C ALA A 53 2.33 -9.66 10.86
N PHE A 54 1.04 -9.56 10.50
CA PHE A 54 0.34 -8.28 10.45
C PHE A 54 -1.11 -8.35 10.91
N VAL A 55 -1.61 -7.19 11.33
CA VAL A 55 -3.04 -6.89 11.51
C VAL A 55 -3.34 -5.54 10.87
N ARG A 56 -4.47 -5.45 10.18
CA ARG A 56 -4.93 -4.26 9.48
C ARG A 56 -6.42 -4.06 9.76
N PRO A 57 -6.79 -3.28 10.79
CA PRO A 57 -8.15 -2.74 10.86
C PRO A 57 -8.38 -1.74 9.72
N THR A 58 -9.63 -1.65 9.27
CA THR A 58 -10.07 -0.72 8.23
C THR A 58 -11.37 -0.07 8.68
N TRP A 59 -11.40 1.26 8.70
CA TRP A 59 -12.60 2.04 8.98
C TRP A 59 -13.03 2.79 7.75
N GLU A 60 -14.33 2.77 7.45
CA GLU A 60 -14.93 3.55 6.37
C GLU A 60 -15.93 4.55 6.94
N PHE A 61 -15.90 5.77 6.41
CA PHE A 61 -16.66 6.92 6.88
C PHE A 61 -17.45 7.53 5.74
N GLY A 62 -18.74 7.80 5.96
CA GLY A 62 -19.63 8.40 4.98
C GLY A 62 -20.43 7.37 4.17
N ASP A 63 -20.92 7.78 3.00
CA ASP A 63 -21.70 6.91 2.11
C ASP A 63 -20.79 6.03 1.27
N LEU A 64 -20.84 4.72 1.50
CA LEU A 64 -20.02 3.74 0.79
C LEU A 64 -20.33 3.66 -0.71
N ASN A 65 -21.52 4.10 -1.13
CA ASN A 65 -21.89 4.20 -2.55
C ASN A 65 -21.45 5.53 -3.18
N GLY A 66 -21.10 6.51 -2.34
CA GLY A 66 -20.65 7.84 -2.73
C GLY A 66 -19.18 8.05 -2.41
N ASN A 67 -18.80 9.32 -2.26
CA ASN A 67 -17.47 9.66 -1.80
C ASN A 67 -17.36 9.35 -0.30
N HIS A 68 -16.43 8.48 0.05
CA HIS A 68 -16.17 8.09 1.44
C HIS A 68 -14.68 8.13 1.74
N LEU A 69 -14.37 8.22 3.03
CA LEU A 69 -13.01 8.15 3.55
C LEU A 69 -12.77 6.74 4.09
N THR A 70 -11.62 6.15 3.76
CA THR A 70 -11.14 4.89 4.34
C THR A 70 -9.84 5.14 5.08
N LEU A 71 -9.75 4.71 6.34
CA LEU A 71 -8.53 4.71 7.13
C LEU A 71 -8.16 3.26 7.45
N SER A 72 -6.95 2.83 7.07
CA SER A 72 -6.54 1.42 7.17
C SER A 72 -5.06 1.30 7.56
N PRO A 73 -4.71 1.43 8.85
CA PRO A 73 -3.35 1.20 9.32
C PRO A 73 -3.05 -0.32 9.33
N LYS A 74 -1.99 -0.74 8.62
CA LYS A 74 -1.41 -2.08 8.72
C LYS A 74 -0.30 -2.05 9.74
N PHE A 75 -0.52 -2.64 10.91
CA PHE A 75 0.51 -2.90 11.89
C PHE A 75 1.18 -4.23 11.55
N TYR A 76 2.50 -4.28 11.58
CA TYR A 76 3.23 -5.50 11.31
C TYR A 76 4.48 -5.64 12.16
N TYR A 77 4.89 -6.89 12.35
CA TYR A 77 6.12 -7.26 13.03
C TYR A 77 6.98 -8.12 12.10
N TYR A 78 8.28 -7.85 12.06
CA TYR A 78 9.22 -8.61 11.24
C TYR A 78 9.60 -9.93 11.92
N LEU A 79 9.14 -11.04 11.35
CA LEU A 79 9.53 -12.39 11.73
C LEU A 79 10.95 -12.72 11.25
N SER A 80 11.34 -12.19 10.09
CA SER A 80 12.72 -12.24 9.57
C SER A 80 13.01 -11.05 8.66
N LYS A 81 14.30 -10.72 8.50
CA LYS A 81 14.80 -9.57 7.73
C LYS A 81 16.12 -9.88 7.00
N ALA A 82 16.17 -11.00 6.29
CA ALA A 82 17.41 -11.53 5.72
C ALA A 82 17.96 -10.60 4.62
N GLY A 83 19.22 -10.16 4.77
CA GLY A 83 19.88 -9.26 3.84
C GLY A 83 19.45 -7.79 3.98
N ASN A 84 18.64 -7.47 4.98
CA ASN A 84 18.12 -6.13 5.26
C ASN A 84 17.71 -5.98 6.73
N GLU A 85 18.63 -6.32 7.64
CA GLU A 85 18.38 -6.46 9.08
C GLU A 85 17.85 -5.16 9.72
N ASP A 86 18.22 -4.03 9.12
CA ASP A 86 17.89 -2.68 9.55
C ASP A 86 16.72 -2.06 8.78
N ILE A 87 15.97 -2.83 7.98
CA ILE A 87 14.81 -2.34 7.18
C ILE A 87 13.77 -1.56 7.99
N ALA A 88 13.61 -1.90 9.28
CA ALA A 88 12.71 -1.19 10.20
C ALA A 88 13.10 0.28 10.38
N ASN A 89 14.39 0.63 10.23
CA ASN A 89 14.87 2.02 10.25
C ASN A 89 14.17 2.89 9.20
N TYR A 90 13.81 2.29 8.07
CA TYR A 90 13.29 2.97 6.89
C TYR A 90 11.78 2.80 6.72
N ARG A 91 11.27 1.58 6.86
CA ARG A 91 9.84 1.26 6.66
C ARG A 91 9.01 1.30 7.95
N GLY A 92 9.65 1.09 9.10
CA GLY A 92 8.98 1.06 10.41
C GLY A 92 8.14 -0.19 10.61
N TYR A 93 7.03 -0.04 11.34
CA TYR A 93 6.15 -1.14 11.74
C TYR A 93 4.68 -0.88 11.37
N VAL A 94 4.42 0.22 10.66
CA VAL A 94 3.07 0.66 10.30
C VAL A 94 3.06 1.23 8.89
N ASP A 95 2.18 0.68 8.05
CA ASP A 95 1.80 1.27 6.77
C ASP A 95 0.40 1.86 6.95
N PHE A 96 0.28 3.18 6.94
CA PHE A 96 -1.01 3.85 7.12
C PHE A 96 -1.62 4.23 5.77
N LEU A 97 -2.66 3.51 5.37
CA LEU A 97 -3.41 3.78 4.15
C LEU A 97 -4.59 4.70 4.44
N VAL A 98 -4.68 5.79 3.67
CA VAL A 98 -5.81 6.71 3.63
C VAL A 98 -6.36 6.70 2.20
N LYS A 99 -7.66 6.44 2.03
CA LYS A 99 -8.33 6.54 0.73
C LYS A 99 -9.48 7.52 0.79
N TYR A 100 -9.68 8.30 -0.26
CA TYR A 100 -10.86 9.12 -0.42
C TYR A 100 -11.33 9.12 -1.88
N GLY A 101 -12.62 8.88 -2.09
CA GLY A 101 -13.19 8.77 -3.43
C GLY A 101 -14.47 7.94 -3.43
N SER A 102 -14.97 7.63 -4.62
CA SER A 102 -16.20 6.85 -4.81
C SER A 102 -15.99 5.61 -5.69
N PRO A 103 -16.78 4.54 -5.50
CA PRO A 103 -16.69 3.31 -6.28
C PRO A 103 -16.85 3.50 -7.79
N ASP A 104 -17.56 4.54 -8.23
CA ASP A 104 -17.77 4.87 -9.64
C ASP A 104 -17.04 6.16 -10.08
N GLY A 105 -16.34 6.84 -9.18
CA GLY A 105 -15.68 8.13 -9.44
C GLY A 105 -14.18 8.06 -9.34
N TRP A 106 -13.55 9.20 -9.08
CA TRP A 106 -12.12 9.24 -8.79
C TRP A 106 -11.82 8.67 -7.40
N GLN A 107 -10.59 8.20 -7.20
CA GLN A 107 -10.11 7.78 -5.88
C GLN A 107 -8.65 8.19 -5.73
N LEU A 108 -8.35 8.87 -4.61
CA LEU A 108 -6.99 9.09 -4.15
C LEU A 108 -6.68 8.10 -3.02
N ALA A 109 -5.62 7.33 -3.18
CA ALA A 109 -5.10 6.43 -2.16
C ALA A 109 -3.69 6.88 -1.77
N THR A 110 -3.45 7.13 -0.49
CA THR A 110 -2.15 7.53 0.03
C THR A 110 -1.71 6.56 1.12
N THR A 111 -0.55 5.93 0.93
CA THR A 111 0.12 5.12 1.96
C THR A 111 1.27 5.91 2.57
N LEU A 112 1.25 6.04 3.88
CA LEU A 112 2.29 6.67 4.68
C LEU A 112 3.06 5.61 5.46
N ARG A 113 4.39 5.69 5.42
CA ARG A 113 5.29 4.85 6.22
C ARG A 113 6.19 5.72 7.06
N LYS A 114 6.40 5.34 8.32
CA LYS A 114 7.36 6.01 9.22
C LYS A 114 8.41 5.03 9.70
N GLY A 115 9.64 5.22 9.25
CA GLY A 115 10.80 4.48 9.73
C GLY A 115 11.13 4.76 11.20
N THR A 116 11.78 3.80 11.86
CA THR A 116 12.15 3.91 13.29
C THR A 116 13.34 4.83 13.55
N LYS A 117 14.12 5.17 12.52
CA LYS A 117 15.29 6.04 12.65
C LYS A 117 15.00 7.43 12.07
N HIS A 118 15.31 8.47 12.85
CA HIS A 118 15.22 9.89 12.46
C HIS A 118 13.89 10.22 11.75
N TRP A 119 13.96 10.92 10.63
CA TRP A 119 12.82 11.32 9.79
C TRP A 119 12.61 10.39 8.58
N TYR A 120 13.15 9.16 8.62
CA TYR A 120 12.94 8.20 7.54
C TYR A 120 11.48 7.76 7.47
N GLY A 121 11.05 7.44 6.26
CA GLY A 121 9.68 7.13 5.92
C GLY A 121 9.45 7.33 4.42
N SER A 122 8.21 7.11 4.00
CA SER A 122 7.79 7.37 2.63
C SER A 122 6.32 7.76 2.56
N VAL A 123 6.00 8.46 1.48
CA VAL A 123 4.64 8.72 1.03
C VAL A 123 4.50 8.18 -0.38
N GLU A 124 3.48 7.36 -0.57
CA GLU A 124 3.05 6.87 -1.88
C GLU A 124 1.61 7.30 -2.09
N SER A 125 1.33 8.05 -3.14
CA SER A 125 -0.02 8.49 -3.48
C SER A 125 -0.39 8.03 -4.88
N GLN A 126 -1.60 7.54 -5.05
CA GLN A 126 -2.13 7.10 -6.34
C GLN A 126 -3.52 7.68 -6.55
N LEU A 127 -3.67 8.48 -7.60
CA LEU A 127 -4.95 8.99 -8.08
C LEU A 127 -5.42 8.10 -9.23
N THR A 128 -6.66 7.64 -9.16
CA THR A 128 -7.30 6.87 -10.23
C THR A 128 -8.56 7.58 -10.72
N TYR A 129 -8.83 7.50 -12.02
CA TYR A 129 -10.03 8.04 -12.65
C TYR A 129 -10.61 7.05 -13.67
N PRO A 130 -11.93 6.76 -13.65
CA PRO A 130 -12.56 5.81 -14.56
C PRO A 130 -12.48 6.30 -16.01
N LEU A 131 -11.93 5.49 -16.91
CA LEU A 131 -11.81 5.87 -18.32
C LEU A 131 -13.17 5.99 -19.00
N ALA A 132 -14.15 5.20 -18.57
CA ALA A 132 -15.54 5.30 -19.01
C ALA A 132 -16.10 6.74 -18.92
N LYS A 133 -15.64 7.50 -17.91
CA LYS A 133 -16.05 8.89 -17.68
C LYS A 133 -15.21 9.93 -18.43
N LEU A 134 -14.03 9.57 -18.96
CA LEU A 134 -13.15 10.46 -19.71
C LEU A 134 -13.35 10.36 -21.21
N ILE A 135 -13.46 9.13 -21.73
CA ILE A 135 -13.38 8.84 -23.17
C ILE A 135 -14.55 7.97 -23.67
N GLY A 136 -15.59 7.79 -22.83
CA GLY A 136 -16.83 7.11 -23.19
C GLY A 136 -16.98 5.70 -22.60
N SER A 137 -18.22 5.25 -22.45
CA SER A 137 -18.60 4.04 -21.70
C SER A 137 -18.09 2.71 -22.29
N ALA A 138 -17.58 2.71 -23.52
CA ALA A 138 -16.96 1.53 -24.14
C ALA A 138 -15.60 1.16 -23.52
N TRP A 139 -15.00 2.07 -22.75
CA TRP A 139 -13.68 1.89 -22.16
C TRP A 139 -13.78 1.44 -20.70
N GLY A 140 -13.33 0.21 -20.44
CA GLY A 140 -13.14 -0.29 -19.08
C GLY A 140 -11.87 0.26 -18.43
N GLY A 141 -11.73 0.05 -17.12
CA GLY A 141 -10.52 0.38 -16.37
C GLY A 141 -10.35 1.85 -15.99
N TYR A 142 -9.14 2.18 -15.56
CA TYR A 142 -8.80 3.44 -14.91
C TYR A 142 -7.51 4.01 -15.47
N LEU A 143 -7.48 5.33 -15.66
CA LEU A 143 -6.23 6.07 -15.74
C LEU A 143 -5.71 6.22 -14.31
N PHE A 144 -4.42 5.96 -14.08
CA PHE A 144 -3.79 6.25 -12.80
C PHE A 144 -2.60 7.20 -12.95
N VAL A 145 -2.42 8.02 -11.93
CA VAL A 145 -1.20 8.81 -11.70
C VAL A 145 -0.70 8.44 -10.30
N SER A 146 0.56 8.04 -10.17
CA SER A 146 1.17 7.78 -8.87
C SER A 146 2.39 8.65 -8.61
N TYR A 147 2.61 8.93 -7.33
CA TYR A 147 3.72 9.72 -6.81
C TYR A 147 4.33 9.01 -5.61
N PHE A 148 5.66 8.88 -5.61
CA PHE A 148 6.42 8.34 -4.50
C PHE A 148 7.53 9.30 -4.05
N ASN A 149 7.71 9.42 -2.74
CA ASN A 149 8.83 10.12 -2.11
C ASN A 149 9.23 9.41 -0.82
N GLY A 150 10.52 9.16 -0.64
CA GLY A 150 11.08 8.62 0.60
C GLY A 150 11.89 7.35 0.38
N TYR A 151 11.86 6.47 1.37
CA TYR A 151 12.63 5.22 1.40
C TYR A 151 11.74 4.00 1.18
N GLY A 152 12.33 2.87 0.75
CA GLY A 152 11.60 1.60 0.64
C GLY A 152 10.59 1.56 -0.51
N GLU A 153 10.95 2.15 -1.66
CA GLU A 153 10.15 2.04 -2.87
C GLU A 153 10.15 0.60 -3.40
N ASP A 154 11.33 0.00 -3.49
CA ASP A 154 11.55 -1.42 -3.67
C ASP A 154 12.38 -1.98 -2.50
N ILE A 155 12.48 -3.31 -2.44
CA ILE A 155 13.18 -3.97 -1.34
C ILE A 155 14.70 -4.01 -1.55
N LEU A 156 15.18 -3.89 -2.79
CA LEU A 156 16.62 -3.88 -3.10
C LEU A 156 17.27 -2.61 -2.54
N ASP A 157 16.68 -1.46 -2.82
CA ASP A 157 17.15 -0.13 -2.47
C ASP A 157 16.37 0.46 -1.28
N TYR A 158 15.93 -0.41 -0.35
CA TYR A 158 15.09 0.00 0.78
C TYR A 158 15.69 1.11 1.65
N ASN A 159 17.02 1.19 1.68
CA ASN A 159 17.81 2.14 2.46
C ASN A 159 18.22 3.39 1.67
N GLN A 160 17.84 3.51 0.40
CA GLN A 160 18.09 4.68 -0.44
C GLN A 160 16.87 5.59 -0.47
N ARG A 161 17.11 6.91 -0.49
CA ARG A 161 16.05 7.91 -0.54
C ARG A 161 15.76 8.31 -1.98
N ASN A 162 14.54 8.05 -2.43
CA ASN A 162 14.03 8.57 -3.69
C ASN A 162 13.30 9.89 -3.46
N HIS A 163 13.79 10.95 -4.10
CA HIS A 163 13.29 12.32 -3.89
C HIS A 163 11.97 12.60 -4.62
N TRP A 164 11.75 11.99 -5.78
CA TRP A 164 10.49 12.08 -6.50
C TRP A 164 10.44 10.97 -7.55
N ILE A 165 9.33 10.25 -7.60
CA ILE A 165 9.02 9.36 -8.71
C ILE A 165 7.56 9.58 -9.07
N ALA A 166 7.29 9.91 -10.31
CA ALA A 166 5.95 10.06 -10.85
C ALA A 166 5.71 9.01 -11.92
N ARG A 167 4.54 8.40 -11.91
CA ARG A 167 4.13 7.41 -12.92
C ARG A 167 2.73 7.75 -13.41
N ILE A 168 2.48 7.44 -14.67
CA ILE A 168 1.16 7.49 -15.28
C ILE A 168 0.95 6.19 -16.04
N GLY A 169 -0.27 5.67 -15.99
CA GLY A 169 -0.58 4.44 -16.70
C GLY A 169 -2.05 4.08 -16.68
N TYR A 170 -2.32 2.87 -17.16
CA TYR A 170 -3.65 2.27 -17.18
C TYR A 170 -3.71 1.13 -16.16
N SER A 171 -4.85 1.01 -15.48
CA SER A 171 -5.13 -0.11 -14.58
C SER A 171 -6.50 -0.71 -14.87
N ILE A 172 -6.59 -2.04 -14.72
CA ILE A 172 -7.85 -2.78 -14.88
C ILE A 172 -8.70 -2.69 -13.60
N ALA A 173 -8.05 -2.50 -12.45
CA ALA A 173 -8.67 -2.39 -11.13
C ALA A 173 -7.96 -1.33 -10.27
N ARG A 174 -8.46 -1.05 -9.06
CA ARG A 174 -7.91 -0.06 -8.13
C ARG A 174 -8.08 -0.47 -6.67
#